data_AF-A0AAV4I2X2-F1
#
_entry.id   AF-A0AAV4I2X2-F1
#
_cell.length_a   1.000
_cell.length_b   1.000
_cell.length_c   1.000
_cell.angle_alpha   90.00
_cell.angle_beta   90.00
_cell.angle_gamma   90.00
#
_symmetry.space_group_name_H-M   'P 1'
#
loop_
_entity.id
_entity.type
_entity.pdbx_description
1 polymer ?
#
loop_
_entity_poly.entity_id
_entity_poly.type
_entity_poly.pdbx_seq_one_letter_code
_entity_poly.pdbx_strand_id
1 'polypeptide(L)'
;MVLTQDVGLCDYFVCKRIFALKAKMRALITPAVLLLLLSVFPGSEAEVLSAEDEQRLTSFIQKLMECRNIPGLTMTLVRGKEHKTISMGVSNMETAEPVDSKTLFYLGSLTQSFTSTLIGVLTQRSGNV
;
A
#
# COMPACT_ATOMS: atom_id res chain seq x y z
N MET A 1 4.35 -7.51 -26.86
CA MET A 1 3.37 -6.57 -27.43
C MET A 1 3.11 -5.49 -26.39
N VAL A 2 3.96 -4.47 -26.40
CA VAL A 2 3.84 -3.29 -25.53
C VAL A 2 3.19 -2.22 -26.40
N LEU A 3 1.94 -1.87 -26.12
CA LEU A 3 1.29 -0.72 -26.74
C LEU A 3 1.41 0.46 -25.77
N THR A 4 2.23 1.41 -26.16
CA THR A 4 2.22 2.80 -25.75
C THR A 4 0.98 3.50 -26.31
N GLN A 5 0.27 4.27 -25.48
CA GLN A 5 -0.52 5.45 -25.88
C GLN A 5 -0.87 6.22 -24.60
N ASP A 6 -0.14 7.29 -24.26
CA ASP A 6 -0.43 8.68 -24.68
C ASP A 6 -1.87 9.11 -24.40
N VAL A 7 -2.07 9.68 -23.21
CA VAL A 7 -3.11 10.69 -22.96
C VAL A 7 -2.42 11.87 -22.27
N GLY A 8 -1.80 12.71 -23.08
CA GLY A 8 -1.42 14.05 -22.67
C GLY A 8 -2.65 14.97 -22.55
N LEU A 9 -2.46 16.03 -21.78
CA LEU A 9 -3.20 17.29 -21.83
C LEU A 9 -4.68 17.26 -21.43
N CYS A 10 -4.92 17.33 -20.12
CA CYS A 10 -5.91 18.27 -19.59
C CYS A 10 -5.20 19.34 -18.76
N ASP A 11 -4.98 20.46 -19.44
CA ASP A 11 -4.49 21.75 -18.96
C ASP A 11 -5.30 22.31 -17.77
N TYR A 12 -4.55 22.95 -16.86
CA TYR A 12 -4.82 24.24 -16.21
C TYR A 12 -6.13 24.44 -15.41
N PHE A 13 -6.00 24.45 -14.08
CA PHE A 13 -6.50 25.44 -13.10
C PHE A 13 -6.24 24.77 -11.73
N VAL A 14 -5.25 25.14 -10.91
CA VAL A 14 -5.25 26.35 -10.08
C VAL A 14 -3.81 26.80 -9.87
N CYS A 15 -3.38 27.69 -10.75
CA CYS A 15 -2.29 28.62 -10.48
C CYS A 15 -2.90 29.86 -9.81
N LYS A 16 -2.14 30.44 -8.85
CA LYS A 16 -2.13 31.88 -8.50
C LYS A 16 -3.08 32.35 -7.39
N ARG A 17 -2.56 32.43 -6.16
CA ARG A 17 -2.44 33.69 -5.36
C ARG A 17 -1.97 33.45 -3.92
N ILE A 18 -0.68 33.15 -3.70
CA ILE A 18 0.07 33.66 -2.52
C ILE A 18 1.56 33.81 -2.93
N PHE A 19 1.84 34.67 -3.90
CA PHE A 19 3.23 35.09 -4.17
C PHE A 19 3.26 36.55 -4.58
N ALA A 20 2.98 37.41 -3.62
CA ALA A 20 3.24 38.84 -3.73
C ALA A 20 3.34 39.43 -2.32
N LEU A 21 4.54 39.36 -1.75
CA LEU A 21 5.07 40.37 -0.82
C LEU A 21 6.57 40.09 -0.65
N LYS A 22 7.34 40.46 -1.69
CA LYS A 22 8.77 40.73 -1.54
C LYS A 22 8.88 42.04 -0.74
N ALA A 23 8.91 41.92 0.59
CA ALA A 23 9.32 43.01 1.45
C ALA A 23 10.81 42.81 1.79
N LYS A 24 11.62 43.73 1.29
CA LYS A 24 13.06 43.80 1.41
C LYS A 24 13.42 44.10 2.86
N MET A 25 13.73 43.08 3.66
CA MET A 25 14.24 43.29 5.02
C MET A 25 15.47 42.42 5.26
N ARG A 26 16.58 43.11 5.52
CA ARG A 26 17.93 42.58 5.67
C ARG A 26 18.04 41.72 6.93
N ALA A 27 18.69 40.56 6.77
CA ALA A 27 19.61 39.93 7.70
C ALA A 27 19.24 39.96 9.20
N LEU A 28 18.47 38.96 9.65
CA LEU A 28 18.69 38.27 10.93
C LEU A 28 17.88 36.96 10.94
N ILE A 29 18.29 35.98 10.11
CA ILE A 29 17.70 34.64 10.11
C ILE A 29 18.20 33.95 11.39
N THR A 30 17.36 33.95 12.42
CA THR A 30 17.65 33.32 13.70
C THR A 30 17.83 31.80 13.53
N PRO A 31 18.84 31.18 14.17
CA PRO A 31 19.05 29.73 14.11
C PRO A 31 17.83 28.94 14.60
N ALA A 32 16.97 29.57 15.40
CA ALA A 32 15.70 29.01 15.86
C ALA A 32 14.69 28.71 14.73
N VAL A 33 14.64 29.51 13.66
CA VAL A 33 13.71 29.29 12.54
C VAL A 33 14.18 28.13 11.65
N LEU A 34 15.50 27.97 11.50
CA LEU A 34 16.10 26.83 10.79
C LEU A 34 15.95 25.52 11.58
N LEU A 35 16.09 25.57 12.92
CA LEU A 35 15.81 24.46 13.83
C LEU A 35 14.33 24.05 13.83
N LEU A 36 13.42 25.02 13.73
CA LEU A 36 11.98 24.74 13.63
C LEU A 36 11.64 24.07 12.29
N LEU A 37 12.24 24.49 11.18
CA LEU A 37 12.02 23.91 9.86
C LEU A 37 12.54 22.46 9.73
N LEU A 38 13.62 22.10 10.44
CA LEU A 38 14.15 20.72 10.47
C LEU A 38 13.24 19.73 11.21
N SER A 39 12.39 20.19 12.12
CA SER A 39 11.43 19.33 12.84
C SER A 39 10.20 18.93 12.00
N VAL A 40 10.02 19.52 10.82
CA VAL A 40 8.86 19.33 9.92
C VAL A 40 9.25 18.57 8.65
N PHE A 41 10.34 17.81 8.67
CA PHE A 41 10.56 16.79 7.63
C PHE A 41 9.93 15.49 8.12
N PRO A 42 8.68 15.17 7.73
CA PRO A 42 8.19 13.81 7.89
C PRO A 42 9.19 12.89 7.19
N GLY A 43 9.73 11.92 7.92
CA GLY A 43 10.55 10.89 7.33
C GLY A 43 9.79 10.28 6.15
N SER A 44 10.48 10.08 5.03
CA SER A 44 9.94 9.37 3.89
C SER A 44 9.67 7.93 4.32
N GLU A 45 8.47 7.64 4.81
CA GLU A 45 7.95 6.28 4.81
C GLU A 45 7.87 5.86 3.36
N ALA A 46 8.50 4.75 2.98
CA ALA A 46 8.30 4.26 1.64
C ALA A 46 6.86 3.72 1.57
N GLU A 47 6.15 4.18 0.55
CA GLU A 47 4.79 3.75 0.28
C GLU A 47 4.91 2.52 -0.63
N VAL A 48 4.38 1.38 -0.19
CA VAL A 48 4.42 0.12 -0.97
C VAL A 48 3.75 0.29 -2.32
N LEU A 49 2.71 1.12 -2.36
CA LEU A 49 1.82 1.33 -3.48
C LEU A 49 1.45 2.82 -3.55
N SER A 50 1.35 3.41 -4.73
CA SER A 50 0.86 4.78 -4.86
C SER A 50 -0.65 4.84 -4.56
N ALA A 51 -1.15 5.98 -4.07
CA ALA A 51 -2.58 6.18 -3.84
C ALA A 51 -3.45 5.92 -5.09
N GLU A 52 -2.94 6.24 -6.30
CA GLU A 52 -3.64 5.98 -7.55
C GLU A 52 -3.71 4.47 -7.86
N ASP A 53 -2.61 3.74 -7.67
CA ASP A 53 -2.58 2.30 -7.89
C ASP A 53 -3.44 1.55 -6.87
N GLU A 54 -3.47 2.02 -5.61
CA GLU A 54 -4.35 1.49 -4.57
C GLU A 54 -5.83 1.61 -4.96
N GLN A 55 -6.22 2.77 -5.48
CA GLN A 55 -7.60 3.00 -5.93
C GLN A 55 -7.95 2.11 -7.13
N ARG A 56 -7.04 1.97 -8.11
CA ARG A 56 -7.22 1.09 -9.27
C ARG A 56 -7.36 -0.37 -8.84
N LEU A 57 -6.51 -0.81 -7.91
CA LEU A 57 -6.51 -2.16 -7.36
C LEU A 57 -7.79 -2.46 -6.58
N THR A 58 -8.22 -1.54 -5.72
CA THR A 58 -9.47 -1.66 -4.95
C THR A 58 -10.67 -1.76 -5.88
N SER A 59 -10.73 -0.92 -6.92
CA SER A 59 -11.79 -0.94 -7.93
C SER A 59 -11.81 -2.26 -8.71
N PHE A 60 -10.63 -2.82 -9.01
CA PHE A 60 -10.51 -4.12 -9.67
C PHE A 60 -11.01 -5.26 -8.76
N ILE A 61 -10.59 -5.28 -7.49
CA ILE A 61 -11.04 -6.29 -6.52
C ILE A 61 -12.56 -6.24 -6.38
N GLN A 62 -13.14 -5.05 -6.24
CA GLN A 62 -14.59 -4.90 -6.11
C GLN A 62 -15.35 -5.51 -7.29
N LYS A 63 -14.93 -5.18 -8.53
CA LYS A 63 -15.50 -5.78 -9.74
C LYS A 63 -15.34 -7.29 -9.77
N LEU A 64 -14.19 -7.81 -9.33
CA LEU A 64 -13.93 -9.23 -9.27
C LEU A 64 -14.82 -9.94 -8.25
N MET A 65 -15.03 -9.34 -7.08
CA MET A 65 -15.92 -9.86 -6.04
C MET A 65 -17.37 -9.93 -6.54
N GLU A 66 -17.84 -8.88 -7.20
CA GLU A 66 -19.18 -8.83 -7.81
C GLU A 66 -19.33 -9.89 -8.92
N CYS A 67 -18.39 -9.95 -9.88
CA CYS A 67 -18.45 -10.88 -11.00
C CYS A 67 -18.42 -12.36 -10.59
N ARG A 68 -17.83 -12.68 -9.43
CA ARG A 68 -17.64 -14.07 -8.96
C ARG A 68 -18.43 -14.41 -7.71
N ASN A 69 -19.27 -13.48 -7.22
CA ASN A 69 -20.01 -13.63 -5.96
C ASN A 69 -19.11 -14.03 -4.78
N ILE A 70 -17.95 -13.38 -4.65
CA ILE A 70 -17.02 -13.64 -3.54
C ILE A 70 -17.47 -12.79 -2.34
N PRO A 71 -17.86 -13.38 -1.20
CA PRO A 71 -18.44 -12.65 -0.08
C PRO A 71 -17.42 -11.79 0.68
N GLY A 72 -16.16 -12.25 0.74
CA GLY A 72 -15.10 -11.55 1.47
C GLY A 72 -13.71 -11.97 0.99
N LEU A 73 -12.77 -11.02 1.01
CA LEU A 73 -11.41 -11.20 0.53
C LEU A 73 -10.44 -10.29 1.30
N THR A 74 -9.22 -10.77 1.52
CA THR A 74 -8.09 -9.96 1.98
C THR A 74 -6.89 -10.13 1.06
N MET A 75 -6.15 -9.05 0.82
CA MET A 75 -4.95 -9.06 -0.01
C MET A 75 -3.88 -8.17 0.61
N THR A 76 -2.66 -8.69 0.69
CA THR A 76 -1.51 -7.96 1.21
C THR A 76 -0.41 -7.87 0.16
N LEU A 77 0.05 -6.66 -0.12
CA LEU A 77 1.24 -6.41 -0.93
C LEU A 77 2.42 -6.15 0.01
N VAL A 78 3.56 -6.76 -0.28
CA VAL A 78 4.77 -6.63 0.53
C VAL A 78 5.93 -6.18 -0.37
N ARG A 79 6.63 -5.11 0.05
CA ARG A 79 7.84 -4.60 -0.61
C ARG A 79 8.91 -4.35 0.44
N GLY A 80 9.91 -5.22 0.48
CA GLY A 80 10.95 -5.16 1.50
C GLY A 80 10.35 -5.36 2.90
N LYS A 81 10.43 -4.34 3.76
CA LYS A 81 9.86 -4.35 5.12
C LYS A 81 8.44 -3.80 5.20
N GLU A 82 7.98 -3.13 4.16
CA GLU A 82 6.71 -2.44 4.15
C GLU A 82 5.65 -3.34 3.54
N HIS A 83 4.43 -3.21 4.05
CA HIS A 83 3.29 -3.95 3.53
C HIS A 83 2.03 -3.09 3.57
N LYS A 84 1.12 -3.37 2.65
CA LYS A 84 -0.21 -2.77 2.60
C LYS A 84 -1.24 -3.88 2.48
N THR A 85 -2.22 -3.87 3.37
CA THR A 85 -3.33 -4.85 3.37
C THR A 85 -4.63 -4.17 3.01
N ILE A 86 -5.39 -4.78 2.10
CA ILE A 86 -6.73 -4.38 1.68
C ILE A 86 -7.66 -5.54 2.03
N SER A 87 -8.67 -5.27 2.86
CA SER A 87 -9.71 -6.25 3.24
C SER A 87 -11.08 -5.73 2.82
N MET A 88 -11.90 -6.59 2.22
CA MET A 88 -13.22 -6.23 1.69
C MET A 88 -14.23 -7.33 1.93
N GLY A 89 -15.49 -6.94 2.15
CA GLY A 89 -16.62 -7.86 2.29
C GLY A 89 -16.77 -8.45 3.69
N VAL A 90 -17.42 -9.60 3.78
CA VAL A 90 -17.78 -10.29 5.02
C VAL A 90 -17.16 -11.68 5.10
N SER A 91 -16.73 -12.08 6.29
CA SER A 91 -16.19 -13.41 6.60
C SER A 91 -17.30 -14.44 6.80
N ASN A 92 -18.48 -13.99 7.25
CA ASN A 92 -19.65 -14.82 7.49
C ASN A 92 -20.91 -14.14 6.92
N MET A 93 -21.63 -14.86 6.05
CA MET A 93 -22.84 -14.33 5.41
C MET A 93 -24.06 -14.29 6.33
N GLU A 94 -24.09 -15.13 7.37
CA GLU A 94 -25.20 -15.18 8.34
C GLU A 94 -25.04 -14.10 9.41
N THR A 95 -23.84 -13.93 9.96
CA THR A 95 -23.57 -12.93 11.01
C THR A 95 -23.15 -11.57 10.45
N ALA A 96 -22.87 -11.48 9.15
CA ALA A 96 -22.37 -10.29 8.46
C ALA A 96 -21.09 -9.72 9.07
N GLU A 97 -20.27 -10.57 9.69
CA GLU A 97 -18.98 -10.17 10.25
C GLU A 97 -18.04 -9.66 9.14
N PRO A 98 -17.40 -8.49 9.31
CA PRO A 98 -16.50 -7.95 8.30
C PRO A 98 -15.21 -8.77 8.20
N VAL A 99 -14.61 -8.81 7.00
CA VAL A 99 -13.24 -9.31 6.85
C VAL A 99 -12.26 -8.30 7.43
N ASP A 100 -11.40 -8.76 8.32
CA ASP A 100 -10.38 -7.96 8.99
C ASP A 100 -9.01 -8.69 9.05
N SER A 101 -8.06 -8.12 9.79
CA SER A 101 -6.70 -8.69 9.93
C SER A 101 -6.63 -9.98 10.75
N LYS A 102 -7.72 -10.36 11.43
CA LYS A 102 -7.83 -11.59 12.23
C LYS A 102 -8.62 -12.68 11.52
N THR A 103 -9.26 -12.35 10.41
CA THR A 103 -10.07 -13.29 9.64
C THR A 103 -9.19 -14.42 9.08
N LEU A 104 -9.57 -15.66 9.38
CA LEU A 104 -8.86 -16.85 8.91
C LEU A 104 -9.54 -17.41 7.66
N PHE A 105 -8.72 -17.73 6.66
CA PHE A 105 -9.16 -18.35 5.41
C PHE A 105 -8.56 -19.76 5.27
N TYR A 106 -9.33 -20.69 4.67
CA TYR A 106 -8.81 -22.00 4.32
C TYR A 106 -7.83 -21.89 3.14
N LEU A 107 -6.56 -22.24 3.38
CA LEU A 107 -5.48 -22.08 2.40
C LEU A 107 -5.45 -23.16 1.31
N GLY A 108 -6.12 -24.31 1.52
CA GLY A 108 -6.12 -25.41 0.57
C GLY A 108 -4.71 -25.90 0.21
N SER A 109 -4.44 -26.10 -1.08
CA SER A 109 -3.17 -26.60 -1.60
C SER A 109 -1.95 -25.72 -1.28
N LEU A 110 -2.14 -24.44 -0.90
CA LEU A 110 -1.03 -23.61 -0.43
C LEU A 110 -0.34 -24.20 0.82
N THR A 111 -1.05 -25.04 1.58
CA THR A 111 -0.50 -25.80 2.71
C THR A 111 0.70 -26.67 2.30
N GLN A 112 0.75 -27.16 1.04
CA GLN A 112 1.86 -27.99 0.54
C GLN A 112 3.20 -27.26 0.54
N SER A 113 3.21 -25.93 0.30
CA SER A 113 4.42 -25.12 0.39
C SER A 113 5.01 -25.13 1.80
N PHE A 114 4.15 -25.12 2.83
CA PHE A 114 4.59 -25.24 4.22
C PHE A 114 5.18 -26.62 4.50
N THR A 115 4.53 -27.69 4.03
CA THR A 115 5.05 -29.06 4.17
C THR A 115 6.41 -29.22 3.47
N SER A 116 6.55 -28.72 2.23
CA SER A 116 7.82 -28.74 1.50
C SER A 116 8.91 -27.94 2.22
N THR A 117 8.56 -26.77 2.76
CA THR A 117 9.50 -25.95 3.53
C THR A 117 9.96 -26.68 4.79
N LEU A 118 9.04 -27.33 5.51
CA LEU A 118 9.38 -28.13 6.68
C LEU A 118 10.36 -29.26 6.34
N ILE A 119 10.11 -30.00 5.25
CA ILE A 119 11.02 -31.05 4.78
C ILE A 119 12.41 -30.46 4.44
N GLY A 120 12.45 -29.31 3.77
CA GLY A 120 13.71 -28.62 3.46
C GLY A 120 14.48 -28.24 4.73
N VAL A 121 13.82 -27.66 5.72
CA VAL A 121 14.42 -27.31 7.02
C VAL A 121 14.92 -28.54 7.77
N LEU A 122 14.15 -29.63 7.77
CA LEU A 122 14.55 -30.89 8.43
C LEU A 122 15.77 -31.51 7.75
N THR A 123 15.80 -31.53 6.41
CA THR A 123 16.92 -32.05 5.62
C THR A 123 18.19 -31.23 5.86
N GLN A 124 18.06 -29.89 5.85
CA GLN A 124 19.19 -28.99 6.15
C GLN A 124 19.75 -29.21 7.56
N ARG A 125 18.90 -29.45 8.57
CA ARG A 125 19.36 -29.70 9.94
C ARG A 125 19.98 -31.09 10.11
N SER A 126 19.45 -32.11 9.45
CA SER A 126 19.98 -33.48 9.54
C SER A 126 21.29 -33.68 8.79
N GLY A 127 21.60 -32.85 7.79
CA GLY A 127 22.87 -32.90 7.05
C GLY A 127 24.02 -32.12 7.72
N ASN A 128 23.81 -31.61 8.94
CA ASN A 128 24.77 -30.78 9.67
C ASN A 128 25.34 -31.51 10.92
N VAL A 129 25.44 -32.83 10.83
CA VAL A 129 26.17 -33.76 11.73
C VAL A 129 27.27 -34.45 10.93
#